data_AF-A0AAU1TUV7-F1
#
_entry.id   AF-A0AAU1TUV7-F1
#
_cell.length_a   1.000
_cell.length_b   1.000
_cell.length_c   1.000
_cell.angle_alpha   90.00
_cell.angle_beta   90.00
_cell.angle_gamma   90.00
#
_symmetry.space_group_name_H-M   'P 1'
#
loop_
_entity.id
_entity.type
_entity.pdbx_description
1 polymer ?
#
loop_
_entity_poly.entity_id
_entity_poly.type
_entity_poly.pdbx_seq_one_letter_code
_entity_poly.pdbx_strand_id
1 'polypeptide(L)'
;MTRPAPPSHLATSSTAPEHNNSRPTTAMPPLDAWMHRQQSSGGSNMTAALLAWFEGPPPALSALRSMAQYRLAPYERLRQMPSAAEPAEDSWPLWSTGPHFEAAHHIVESPGAATTELEEDIAALFSAPLDPRRPPWQLHLIPTTGGFVLLFRAHHALLDGRSIATLLRALFDETAGLRPPRAGGPATAETPSRARQLSWILGDLLPKGRPLPFHGPVDPYRVLSFRQVPREELDAARASLRSAASAERASTNAVFLAATAGALRTLGVAGRPLPALPGICALVPVDVRTSEESQLLGNHYATVRVPLPQLGDARERLAAVDSFIRRAAIGARARAQAAVVSSRPRKVTPLSNAAGRYVDSPRYFSLLCSSVSTHAGELTIGSARLTAMAAIPPLGPGHPLAVTAIHHGSTSVVTAVTDHSHRDLAQPLAERIHDEIRILAG
;
A
#
# COMPACT_ATOMS: atom_id res chain seq x y z
N MET A 1 -43.38 74.61 21.12
CA MET A 1 -42.20 73.74 20.92
C MET A 1 -42.51 72.36 21.48
N THR A 2 -42.85 71.40 20.62
CA THR A 2 -42.54 69.95 20.74
C THR A 2 -43.14 69.25 19.52
N ARG A 3 -42.28 68.67 18.69
CA ARG A 3 -42.61 67.97 17.43
C ARG A 3 -43.04 66.52 17.74
N PRO A 4 -44.06 65.93 17.10
CA PRO A 4 -44.33 64.51 17.23
C PRO A 4 -43.34 63.69 16.38
N ALA A 5 -42.89 62.55 16.91
CA ALA A 5 -41.98 61.63 16.23
C ALA A 5 -42.72 60.82 15.14
N PRO A 6 -42.07 60.49 14.00
CA PRO A 6 -42.67 59.68 12.95
C PRO A 6 -42.60 58.18 13.28
N PRO A 7 -43.46 57.34 12.68
CA PRO A 7 -43.51 55.90 12.95
C PRO A 7 -42.30 55.17 12.35
N SER A 8 -41.71 54.27 13.14
CA SER A 8 -40.61 53.40 12.74
C SER A 8 -41.06 52.44 11.62
N HIS A 9 -40.41 52.55 10.46
CA HIS A 9 -40.59 51.59 9.36
C HIS A 9 -40.17 50.18 9.81
N LEU A 10 -41.06 49.22 9.58
CA LEU A 10 -40.79 47.78 9.60
C LEU A 10 -39.62 47.47 8.64
N ALA A 11 -38.43 47.23 9.21
CA ALA A 11 -37.36 46.53 8.53
C ALA A 11 -37.73 45.04 8.56
N THR A 12 -38.21 44.52 7.44
CA THR A 12 -38.32 43.08 7.20
C THR A 12 -36.91 42.50 7.21
N SER A 13 -36.53 41.82 8.29
CA SER A 13 -35.32 41.01 8.31
C SER A 13 -35.53 39.83 7.36
N SER A 14 -35.07 39.98 6.12
CA SER A 14 -34.84 38.84 5.23
C SER A 14 -33.64 38.08 5.78
N THR A 15 -33.88 37.13 6.67
CA THR A 15 -32.92 36.08 7.00
C THR A 15 -32.88 35.13 5.81
N ALA A 16 -32.04 35.45 4.82
CA ALA A 16 -31.54 34.43 3.91
C ALA A 16 -30.87 33.34 4.76
N PRO A 17 -31.14 32.04 4.53
CA PRO A 17 -30.45 30.98 5.24
C PRO A 17 -28.96 31.08 4.86
N GLU A 18 -28.11 31.38 5.83
CA GLU A 18 -26.67 31.16 5.72
C GLU A 18 -26.49 29.71 5.26
N HIS A 19 -26.18 29.52 3.98
CA HIS A 19 -25.75 28.23 3.48
C HIS A 19 -24.43 27.96 4.17
N ASN A 20 -24.49 27.15 5.24
CA ASN A 20 -23.33 26.59 5.88
C ASN A 20 -22.60 25.73 4.83
N ASN A 21 -21.69 26.37 4.09
CA ASN A 21 -20.90 25.79 3.00
C ASN A 21 -19.81 24.83 3.51
N SER A 22 -19.92 24.36 4.76
CA SER A 22 -18.98 23.41 5.34
C SER A 22 -19.23 22.03 4.76
N ARG A 23 -18.24 21.54 4.01
CA ARG A 23 -18.22 20.16 3.52
C ARG A 23 -18.36 19.19 4.71
N PRO A 24 -19.11 18.08 4.59
CA PRO A 24 -19.19 17.08 5.65
C PRO A 24 -17.81 16.63 6.09
N THR A 25 -17.55 16.64 7.40
CA THR A 25 -16.29 16.17 7.97
C THR A 25 -16.48 14.93 8.82
N THR A 26 -15.48 14.04 8.78
CA THR A 26 -15.43 12.83 9.60
C THR A 26 -14.02 12.62 10.12
N ALA A 27 -13.86 12.19 11.37
CA ALA A 27 -12.54 11.87 11.89
C ALA A 27 -11.87 10.76 11.06
N MET A 28 -10.59 10.95 10.75
CA MET A 28 -9.80 9.93 10.07
C MET A 28 -9.75 8.64 10.92
N PRO A 29 -9.89 7.45 10.32
CA PRO A 29 -9.48 6.19 10.93
C PRO A 29 -8.02 6.21 11.42
N PRO A 30 -7.63 5.33 12.36
CA PRO A 30 -6.28 5.36 12.97
C PRO A 30 -5.12 5.29 12.00
N LEU A 31 -5.19 4.38 11.04
CA LEU A 31 -4.12 4.22 10.06
C LEU A 31 -4.06 5.44 9.12
N ASP A 32 -5.21 5.95 8.69
CA ASP A 32 -5.30 7.17 7.88
C ASP A 32 -4.65 8.36 8.60
N ALA A 33 -5.04 8.59 9.86
CA ALA A 33 -4.53 9.68 10.67
C ALA A 33 -3.02 9.58 10.89
N TRP A 34 -2.52 8.37 11.13
CA TRP A 34 -1.10 8.10 11.32
C TRP A 34 -0.30 8.40 10.05
N MET A 35 -0.74 7.87 8.90
CA MET A 35 -0.10 8.10 7.59
C MET A 35 -0.11 9.58 7.21
N HIS A 36 -1.23 10.28 7.43
CA HIS A 36 -1.35 11.71 7.19
C HIS A 36 -0.33 12.51 8.01
N ARG A 37 -0.22 12.23 9.32
CA ARG A 37 0.71 12.91 10.22
C ARG A 37 2.18 12.65 9.91
N GLN A 38 2.50 11.46 9.39
CA GLN A 38 3.86 11.10 8.99
C GLN A 38 4.37 12.01 7.87
N GLN A 39 3.52 12.31 6.88
CA GLN A 39 3.87 13.27 5.83
C GLN A 39 3.88 14.72 6.35
N SER A 40 2.85 15.15 7.09
CA SER A 40 2.76 16.54 7.58
C SER A 40 3.89 16.95 8.53
N SER A 41 4.51 15.99 9.23
CA SER A 41 5.66 16.23 10.11
C SER A 41 7.00 16.28 9.35
N GLY A 42 6.99 16.30 8.01
CA GLY A 42 8.19 16.27 7.17
C GLY A 42 8.88 14.90 7.13
N GLY A 43 8.17 13.83 7.53
CA GLY A 43 8.77 12.52 7.77
C GLY A 43 9.09 11.72 6.51
N SER A 44 8.20 11.72 5.50
CA SER A 44 8.35 10.96 4.24
C SER A 44 7.27 11.32 3.21
N ASN A 45 7.55 11.11 1.91
CA ASN A 45 6.51 11.07 0.87
C ASN A 45 5.68 9.79 1.05
N MET A 46 4.40 9.96 1.39
CA MET A 46 3.47 8.88 1.71
C MET A 46 2.58 8.47 0.53
N THR A 47 3.04 8.72 -0.70
CA THR A 47 2.41 8.21 -1.91
C THR A 47 2.61 6.69 -2.01
N ALA A 48 1.56 5.97 -2.37
CA ALA A 48 1.60 4.58 -2.80
C ALA A 48 1.09 4.50 -4.24
N ALA A 49 1.58 3.53 -5.00
CA ALA A 49 1.09 3.32 -6.36
C ALA A 49 0.98 1.84 -6.74
N LEU A 50 0.06 1.57 -7.67
CA LEU A 50 0.01 0.34 -8.45
C LEU A 50 0.17 0.65 -9.92
N LEU A 51 0.86 -0.25 -10.61
CA LEU A 51 1.09 -0.22 -12.04
C LEU A 51 0.40 -1.42 -12.69
N ALA A 52 -0.12 -1.20 -13.88
CA ALA A 52 -0.72 -2.21 -14.73
C ALA A 52 -0.22 -2.02 -16.17
N TRP A 53 0.52 -3.01 -16.68
CA TRP A 53 1.02 -3.03 -18.06
C TRP A 53 0.01 -3.68 -18.98
N PHE A 54 -0.29 -3.01 -20.08
CA PHE A 54 -1.19 -3.50 -21.11
C PHE A 54 -0.46 -3.68 -22.43
N GLU A 55 -0.77 -4.79 -23.11
CA GLU A 55 -0.42 -5.05 -24.50
C GLU A 55 -1.61 -4.70 -25.39
N GLY A 56 -1.38 -3.93 -26.45
CA GLY A 56 -2.42 -3.40 -27.34
C GLY A 56 -2.60 -1.87 -27.23
N PRO A 57 -3.43 -1.28 -28.12
CA PRO A 57 -3.51 0.18 -28.24
C PRO A 57 -4.06 0.83 -26.96
N PRO A 58 -3.51 1.99 -26.52
CA PRO A 58 -4.08 2.75 -25.41
C PRO A 58 -5.51 3.22 -25.73
N PRO A 59 -6.41 3.22 -24.74
CA PRO A 59 -7.71 3.86 -24.90
C PRO A 59 -7.51 5.37 -25.09
N ALA A 60 -8.41 6.02 -25.84
CA ALA A 60 -8.44 7.48 -25.87
C ALA A 60 -8.62 8.04 -24.44
N LEU A 61 -7.89 9.10 -24.09
CA LEU A 61 -7.96 9.71 -22.76
C LEU A 61 -9.40 10.10 -22.36
N SER A 62 -10.20 10.57 -23.32
CA SER A 62 -11.62 10.87 -23.13
C SER A 62 -12.44 9.62 -22.76
N ALA A 63 -12.20 8.50 -23.44
CA ALA A 63 -12.88 7.23 -23.15
C ALA A 63 -12.51 6.69 -21.76
N LEU A 64 -11.22 6.74 -21.38
CA LEU A 64 -10.76 6.36 -20.05
C LEU A 64 -11.41 7.24 -18.95
N ARG A 65 -11.49 8.55 -19.18
CA ARG A 65 -12.17 9.50 -18.28
C ARG A 65 -13.66 9.20 -18.15
N SER A 66 -14.37 8.97 -19.24
CA SER A 66 -15.80 8.62 -19.22
C SER A 66 -16.05 7.31 -18.49
N MET A 67 -15.23 6.29 -18.75
CA MET A 67 -15.29 5.00 -18.05
C MET A 67 -15.10 5.18 -16.54
N ALA A 68 -14.05 5.90 -16.13
CA ALA A 68 -13.79 6.15 -14.73
C ALA A 68 -14.87 7.03 -14.07
N GLN A 69 -15.40 8.02 -14.78
CA GLN A 69 -16.52 8.84 -14.30
C GLN A 69 -17.73 7.98 -13.92
N TYR A 70 -18.04 6.97 -14.73
CA TYR A 70 -19.13 6.05 -14.44
C TYR A 70 -18.79 5.03 -13.35
N ARG A 71 -17.64 4.35 -13.47
CA ARG A 71 -17.28 3.20 -12.64
C ARG A 71 -16.70 3.58 -11.27
N LEU A 72 -16.05 4.75 -11.14
CA LEU A 72 -15.38 5.18 -9.90
C LEU A 72 -16.18 6.19 -9.07
N ALA A 73 -17.13 6.93 -9.67
CA ALA A 73 -17.96 7.89 -8.94
C ALA A 73 -18.72 7.33 -7.72
N PRO A 74 -19.16 6.05 -7.69
CA PRO A 74 -19.82 5.48 -6.51
C PRO A 74 -18.93 5.39 -5.27
N TYR A 75 -17.60 5.45 -5.42
CA TYR A 75 -16.68 5.34 -4.30
C TYR A 75 -16.48 6.70 -3.64
N GLU A 76 -17.26 6.98 -2.58
CA GLU A 76 -17.16 8.24 -1.82
C GLU A 76 -15.74 8.56 -1.36
N ARG A 77 -14.95 7.54 -1.02
CA ARG A 77 -13.56 7.67 -0.61
C ARG A 77 -12.71 8.45 -1.62
N LEU A 78 -13.00 8.39 -2.92
CA LEU A 78 -12.27 9.13 -3.95
C LEU A 78 -12.56 10.64 -3.97
N ARG A 79 -13.57 11.08 -3.20
CA ARG A 79 -13.91 12.49 -3.00
C ARG A 79 -13.38 13.03 -1.67
N GLN A 80 -12.76 12.19 -0.85
CA GLN A 80 -12.24 12.61 0.46
C GLN A 80 -10.88 13.30 0.32
N MET A 81 -10.71 14.39 1.06
CA MET A 81 -9.45 15.11 1.20
C MET A 81 -9.24 15.51 2.66
N PRO A 82 -7.99 15.72 3.11
CA PRO A 82 -7.75 16.25 4.45
C PRO A 82 -8.50 17.56 4.65
N SER A 83 -9.19 17.70 5.77
CA SER A 83 -9.91 18.92 6.11
C SER A 83 -8.93 20.06 6.36
N ALA A 84 -9.25 21.25 5.85
CA ALA A 84 -8.52 22.47 6.16
C ALA A 84 -8.89 23.06 7.54
N ALA A 85 -9.95 22.56 8.18
CA ALA A 85 -10.32 22.99 9.53
C ALA A 85 -9.21 22.59 10.51
N GLU A 86 -8.77 23.54 11.34
CA GLU A 86 -7.81 23.23 12.39
C GLU A 86 -8.42 22.22 13.35
N PRO A 87 -7.78 21.06 13.56
CA PRO A 87 -8.21 20.14 14.61
C PRO A 87 -8.14 20.87 15.94
N ALA A 88 -9.10 20.62 16.83
CA ALA A 88 -8.93 20.97 18.24
C ALA A 88 -7.60 20.40 18.77
N GLU A 89 -7.02 21.03 19.79
CA GLU A 89 -5.75 20.60 20.38
C GLU A 89 -5.79 19.08 20.72
N ASP A 90 -4.74 18.35 20.35
CA ASP A 90 -4.62 16.88 20.47
C ASP A 90 -5.68 16.03 19.74
N SER A 91 -6.52 16.62 18.89
CA SER A 91 -7.51 15.87 18.11
C SER A 91 -6.91 15.27 16.84
N TRP A 92 -7.62 14.29 16.28
CA TRP A 92 -7.20 13.62 15.07
C TRP A 92 -7.54 14.45 13.83
N PRO A 93 -6.74 14.29 12.74
CA PRO A 93 -7.08 14.90 11.47
C PRO A 93 -8.46 14.42 11.00
N LEU A 94 -9.14 15.28 10.23
CA LEU A 94 -10.47 15.01 9.70
C LEU A 94 -10.38 14.80 8.19
N TRP A 95 -11.16 13.86 7.67
CA TRP A 95 -11.55 13.83 6.27
C TRP A 95 -12.65 14.87 6.03
N SER A 96 -12.61 15.51 4.86
CA SER A 96 -13.70 16.29 4.30
C SER A 96 -14.12 15.66 2.97
N THR A 97 -15.41 15.43 2.76
CA THR A 97 -15.93 14.87 1.50
C THR A 97 -16.30 15.99 0.54
N GLY A 98 -15.63 16.07 -0.61
CA GLY A 98 -15.98 16.97 -1.71
C GLY A 98 -17.30 16.61 -2.40
N PRO A 99 -17.87 17.53 -3.19
CA PRO A 99 -19.22 17.36 -3.73
C PRO A 99 -19.29 16.24 -4.77
N HIS A 100 -18.78 16.46 -5.99
CA HIS A 100 -18.88 15.52 -7.10
C HIS A 100 -17.52 14.94 -7.49
N PHE A 101 -17.55 13.70 -7.96
CA PHE A 101 -16.39 13.05 -8.56
C PHE A 101 -16.19 13.60 -9.97
N GLU A 102 -14.98 14.04 -10.29
CA GLU A 102 -14.64 14.60 -11.61
C GLU A 102 -13.39 13.92 -12.16
N ALA A 103 -13.58 12.91 -13.02
CA ALA A 103 -12.49 12.10 -13.56
C ALA A 103 -11.40 12.93 -14.26
N ALA A 104 -11.77 14.01 -14.95
CA ALA A 104 -10.84 14.87 -15.67
C ALA A 104 -9.79 15.55 -14.75
N HIS A 105 -10.08 15.72 -13.46
CA HIS A 105 -9.15 16.29 -12.49
C HIS A 105 -8.05 15.33 -12.03
N HIS A 106 -8.27 14.03 -12.19
CA HIS A 106 -7.42 12.99 -11.63
C HIS A 106 -6.76 12.12 -12.70
N ILE A 107 -7.36 12.04 -13.89
CA ILE A 107 -6.91 11.17 -14.96
C ILE A 107 -6.25 12.00 -16.04
N VAL A 108 -4.96 11.74 -16.26
CA VAL A 108 -4.12 12.48 -17.18
C VAL A 108 -3.37 11.52 -18.09
N GLU A 109 -3.08 11.99 -19.30
CA GLU A 109 -2.08 11.34 -20.15
C GLU A 109 -0.73 11.95 -19.81
N SER A 110 0.24 11.09 -19.55
CA SER A 110 1.64 11.47 -19.36
C SER A 110 2.42 11.22 -20.65
N PRO A 111 3.54 11.93 -20.87
CA PRO A 111 4.41 11.65 -22.01
C PRO A 111 4.72 10.16 -22.10
N GLY A 112 4.74 9.62 -23.32
CA GLY A 112 5.11 8.24 -23.52
C GLY A 112 6.55 8.01 -23.11
N ALA A 113 6.81 6.91 -22.41
CA ALA A 113 8.16 6.55 -22.02
C ALA A 113 8.82 5.72 -23.12
N ALA A 114 10.08 6.03 -23.47
CA ALA A 114 10.92 5.06 -24.13
C ALA A 114 11.13 3.87 -23.18
N THR A 115 11.21 2.64 -23.69
CA THR A 115 11.35 1.44 -22.83
C THR A 115 12.59 1.48 -21.93
N THR A 116 13.63 2.23 -22.31
CA THR A 116 14.87 2.41 -21.54
C THR A 116 14.76 3.42 -20.40
N GLU A 117 13.71 4.25 -20.36
CA GLU A 117 13.55 5.34 -19.37
C GLU A 117 12.29 5.20 -18.51
N LEU A 118 11.47 4.16 -18.75
CA LEU A 118 10.18 3.96 -18.08
C LEU A 118 10.27 3.95 -16.54
N GLU A 119 11.32 3.37 -15.96
CA GLU A 119 11.52 3.36 -14.51
C GLU A 119 11.78 4.75 -13.95
N GLU A 120 12.57 5.57 -14.66
CA GLU A 120 12.88 6.96 -14.27
C GLU A 120 11.65 7.86 -14.40
N ASP A 121 10.88 7.71 -15.49
CA ASP A 121 9.63 8.42 -15.71
C ASP A 121 8.58 8.09 -14.65
N ILE A 122 8.39 6.81 -14.35
CA ILE A 122 7.48 6.36 -13.27
C ILE A 122 7.96 6.90 -11.92
N ALA A 123 9.26 6.86 -11.65
CA ALA A 123 9.80 7.38 -10.40
C ALA A 123 9.56 8.88 -10.24
N ALA A 124 9.75 9.67 -11.31
CA ALA A 124 9.46 11.10 -11.32
C ALA A 124 7.97 11.37 -11.09
N LEU A 125 7.08 10.66 -11.79
CA LEU A 125 5.62 10.76 -11.60
C LEU A 125 5.19 10.33 -10.19
N PHE A 126 5.80 9.28 -9.63
CA PHE A 126 5.51 8.82 -8.27
C PHE A 126 5.92 9.85 -7.23
N SER A 127 7.11 10.44 -7.37
CA SER A 127 7.68 11.38 -6.41
C SER A 127 7.10 12.79 -6.49
N ALA A 128 6.47 13.16 -7.61
CA ALA A 128 5.81 14.45 -7.75
C ALA A 128 4.72 14.65 -6.68
N PRO A 129 4.60 15.83 -6.03
CA PRO A 129 3.54 16.06 -5.05
C PRO A 129 2.15 15.96 -5.70
N LEU A 130 1.16 15.53 -4.91
CA LEU A 130 -0.26 15.59 -5.30
C LEU A 130 -0.82 16.99 -5.02
N ASP A 131 -1.76 17.47 -5.85
CA ASP A 131 -2.39 18.79 -5.64
C ASP A 131 -3.21 18.78 -4.33
N PRO A 132 -2.84 19.60 -3.32
CA PRO A 132 -3.50 19.58 -2.01
C PRO A 132 -4.95 20.10 -2.05
N ARG A 133 -5.38 20.72 -3.16
CA ARG A 133 -6.75 21.25 -3.32
C ARG A 133 -7.73 20.20 -3.82
N ARG A 134 -7.25 19.00 -4.14
CA ARG A 134 -8.04 17.90 -4.72
C ARG A 134 -7.92 16.65 -3.83
N PRO A 135 -8.86 15.70 -3.94
CA PRO A 135 -8.67 14.37 -3.35
C PRO A 135 -7.31 13.79 -3.77
N PRO A 136 -6.50 13.27 -2.84
CA PRO A 136 -5.07 13.04 -3.07
C PRO A 136 -4.81 11.71 -3.81
N TRP A 137 -5.20 11.64 -5.08
CA TRP A 137 -4.94 10.53 -5.99
C TRP A 137 -4.95 10.97 -7.47
N GLN A 138 -4.24 10.23 -8.31
CA GLN A 138 -4.18 10.43 -9.76
C GLN A 138 -4.03 9.08 -10.48
N LEU A 139 -4.51 9.03 -11.72
CA LEU A 139 -4.30 7.92 -12.65
C LEU A 139 -3.62 8.46 -13.90
N HIS A 140 -2.44 7.95 -14.19
CA HIS A 140 -1.67 8.31 -15.39
C HIS A 140 -1.85 7.22 -16.44
N LEU A 141 -2.24 7.62 -17.65
CA LEU A 141 -2.11 6.83 -18.86
C LEU A 141 -0.75 7.15 -19.50
N ILE A 142 0.12 6.16 -19.58
CA ILE A 142 1.50 6.31 -20.09
C ILE A 142 1.62 5.43 -21.33
N PRO A 143 1.62 5.99 -22.56
CA PRO A 143 1.87 5.23 -23.77
C PRO A 143 3.27 4.59 -23.78
N THR A 144 3.41 3.40 -24.35
CA THR A 144 4.69 2.71 -24.55
C THR A 144 4.78 2.12 -25.96
N THR A 145 5.96 1.68 -26.39
CA THR A 145 6.20 1.15 -27.75
C THR A 145 5.35 -0.09 -28.11
N GLY A 146 4.86 -0.84 -27.12
CA GLY A 146 4.04 -2.06 -27.32
C GLY A 146 2.64 -2.01 -26.69
N GLY A 147 2.27 -0.88 -26.11
CA GLY A 147 0.97 -0.70 -25.47
C GLY A 147 0.96 0.50 -24.53
N PHE A 148 0.58 0.28 -23.27
CA PHE A 148 0.54 1.36 -22.30
C PHE A 148 0.65 0.86 -20.85
N VAL A 149 0.91 1.80 -19.95
CA VAL A 149 0.90 1.57 -18.51
C VAL A 149 -0.15 2.47 -17.88
N LEU A 150 -0.93 1.90 -16.97
CA LEU A 150 -1.72 2.67 -16.01
C LEU A 150 -0.95 2.76 -14.69
N LEU A 151 -0.60 3.96 -14.27
CA LEU A 151 -0.03 4.25 -12.95
C LEU A 151 -1.10 4.91 -12.08
N PHE A 152 -1.68 4.15 -11.15
CA PHE A 152 -2.58 4.69 -10.14
C PHE A 152 -1.77 5.03 -8.90
N ARG A 153 -1.65 6.32 -8.59
CA ARG A 153 -0.94 6.81 -7.41
C ARG A 153 -1.89 7.53 -6.45
N ALA A 154 -1.72 7.34 -5.15
CA ALA A 154 -2.54 7.96 -4.14
C ALA A 154 -1.76 8.18 -2.84
N HIS A 155 -2.15 9.19 -2.08
CA HIS A 155 -1.65 9.32 -0.72
C HIS A 155 -2.15 8.13 0.12
N HIS A 156 -1.26 7.42 0.82
CA HIS A 156 -1.55 6.15 1.48
C HIS A 156 -2.57 6.31 2.63
N ALA A 157 -2.71 7.50 3.23
CA ALA A 157 -3.81 7.78 4.15
C ALA A 157 -5.19 7.58 3.49
N LEU A 158 -5.33 7.86 2.19
CA LEU A 158 -6.58 7.69 1.46
C LEU A 158 -6.83 6.23 1.09
N LEU A 159 -5.82 5.53 0.54
CA LEU A 159 -5.98 4.21 -0.06
C LEU A 159 -4.78 3.31 0.29
N ASP A 160 -5.06 2.10 0.78
CA ASP A 160 -4.06 1.03 0.81
C ASP A 160 -3.92 0.34 -0.55
N GLY A 161 -2.89 -0.51 -0.71
CA GLY A 161 -2.64 -1.21 -1.96
C GLY A 161 -3.83 -2.08 -2.43
N ARG A 162 -4.60 -2.67 -1.51
CA ARG A 162 -5.80 -3.45 -1.86
C ARG A 162 -6.90 -2.56 -2.42
N SER A 163 -7.09 -1.36 -1.85
CA SER A 163 -8.03 -0.36 -2.35
C SER A 163 -7.66 0.12 -3.74
N ILE A 164 -6.37 0.41 -3.99
CA ILE A 164 -5.89 0.78 -5.33
C ILE A 164 -6.14 -0.37 -6.32
N ALA A 165 -5.88 -1.62 -5.93
CA ALA A 165 -6.14 -2.78 -6.79
C ALA A 165 -7.63 -2.95 -7.09
N THR A 166 -8.50 -2.72 -6.11
CA THR A 166 -9.95 -2.74 -6.28
C THR A 166 -10.40 -1.67 -7.28
N LEU A 167 -9.86 -0.46 -7.17
CA LEU A 167 -10.17 0.66 -8.07
C LEU A 167 -9.67 0.43 -9.49
N LEU A 168 -8.44 -0.08 -9.66
CA LEU A 168 -7.92 -0.48 -10.96
C LEU A 168 -8.79 -1.56 -11.59
N ARG A 169 -9.17 -2.59 -10.82
CA ARG A 169 -10.10 -3.63 -11.31
C ARG A 169 -11.45 -3.06 -11.69
N ALA A 170 -11.99 -2.06 -11.00
CA ALA A 170 -13.24 -1.44 -11.42
C ALA A 170 -13.16 -0.81 -12.82
N LEU A 171 -11.96 -0.54 -13.37
CA LEU A 171 -11.76 -0.05 -14.73
C LEU A 171 -11.66 -1.16 -15.79
N PHE A 172 -11.48 -2.42 -15.42
CA PHE A 172 -11.36 -3.54 -16.37
C PHE A 172 -12.72 -4.06 -16.80
N ASP A 173 -12.83 -4.58 -18.02
CA ASP A 173 -14.11 -4.91 -18.66
C ASP A 173 -14.79 -6.14 -18.05
N GLU A 174 -14.02 -7.12 -17.60
CA GLU A 174 -14.51 -8.36 -16.95
C GLU A 174 -15.15 -8.09 -15.58
N THR A 175 -14.86 -6.92 -15.01
CA THR A 175 -15.32 -6.49 -13.70
C THR A 175 -16.27 -5.31 -13.78
N ALA A 176 -16.71 -4.95 -15.00
CA ALA A 176 -17.72 -3.93 -15.23
C ALA A 176 -19.01 -4.29 -14.47
N GLY A 177 -19.39 -3.46 -13.50
CA GLY A 177 -20.61 -3.62 -12.70
C GLY A 177 -20.41 -4.15 -11.28
N LEU A 178 -19.17 -4.41 -10.82
CA LEU A 178 -18.90 -4.62 -9.40
C LEU A 178 -19.28 -3.36 -8.61
N ARG A 179 -20.32 -3.46 -7.76
CA ARG A 179 -20.75 -2.38 -6.88
C ARG A 179 -19.99 -2.45 -5.55
N PRO A 180 -19.71 -1.31 -4.89
CA PRO A 180 -19.23 -1.33 -3.53
C PRO A 180 -20.26 -2.06 -2.64
N PRO A 181 -19.83 -3.03 -1.81
CA PRO A 181 -20.72 -3.71 -0.89
C PRO A 181 -21.18 -2.71 0.17
N ARG A 182 -22.41 -2.88 0.65
CA ARG A 182 -22.83 -2.26 1.92
C ARG A 182 -22.01 -2.92 3.03
N ALA A 183 -21.57 -2.14 4.03
CA ALA A 183 -20.85 -2.68 5.18
C ALA A 183 -21.61 -3.88 5.76
N GLY A 184 -21.03 -5.07 5.62
CA GLY A 184 -21.58 -6.33 6.11
C GLY A 184 -21.28 -6.54 7.59
N GLY A 185 -22.04 -7.41 8.23
CA GLY A 185 -21.78 -7.83 9.62
C GLY A 185 -20.51 -8.66 9.72
N PRO A 186 -19.95 -8.84 10.93
CA PRO A 186 -18.67 -9.52 11.10
C PRO A 186 -18.73 -10.99 10.66
N ALA A 187 -17.82 -11.39 9.76
CA ALA A 187 -17.64 -12.79 9.37
C ALA A 187 -17.12 -13.63 10.55
N THR A 188 -17.68 -14.83 10.70
CA THR A 188 -17.39 -15.79 11.78
C THR A 188 -16.09 -16.54 11.53
N ALA A 189 -14.95 -15.90 11.75
CA ALA A 189 -13.69 -16.60 11.95
C ALA A 189 -13.54 -16.99 13.43
N GLU A 190 -13.04 -18.20 13.70
CA GLU A 190 -12.66 -18.58 15.07
C GLU A 190 -11.76 -17.51 15.68
N THR A 191 -12.22 -16.96 16.80
CA THR A 191 -11.52 -15.89 17.49
C THR A 191 -10.48 -16.52 18.41
N PRO A 192 -9.18 -16.22 18.24
CA PRO A 192 -8.14 -16.77 19.10
C PRO A 192 -8.39 -16.37 20.55
N SER A 193 -8.01 -17.23 21.50
CA SER A 193 -8.21 -16.96 22.93
C SER A 193 -7.55 -15.64 23.37
N ARG A 194 -8.12 -14.98 24.39
CA ARG A 194 -7.59 -13.70 24.93
C ARG A 194 -6.12 -13.80 25.34
N ALA A 195 -5.72 -14.93 25.96
CA ALA A 195 -4.33 -15.19 26.34
C ALA A 195 -3.38 -15.20 25.13
N ARG A 196 -3.81 -15.79 24.02
CA ARG A 196 -3.03 -15.83 22.77
C ARG A 196 -2.95 -14.46 22.09
N GLN A 197 -4.02 -13.66 22.15
CA GLN A 197 -3.99 -12.28 21.66
C GLN A 197 -3.03 -11.42 22.49
N LEU A 198 -3.07 -11.55 23.83
CA LEU A 198 -2.18 -10.83 24.73
C LEU A 198 -0.71 -11.20 24.50
N SER A 199 -0.39 -12.47 24.28
CA SER A 199 0.99 -12.91 24.00
C SER A 199 1.52 -12.34 22.67
N TRP A 200 0.67 -12.20 21.64
CA TRP A 200 1.05 -11.51 20.42
C TRP A 200 1.31 -10.03 20.64
N ILE A 201 0.44 -9.33 21.38
CA ILE A 201 0.60 -7.91 21.71
C ILE A 201 1.91 -7.68 22.47
N LEU A 202 2.17 -8.48 23.52
CA LEU A 202 3.42 -8.41 24.29
C LEU A 202 4.64 -8.70 23.41
N GLY A 203 4.55 -9.73 22.56
CA GLY A 203 5.58 -10.03 21.56
C GLY A 203 5.75 -8.93 20.51
N ASP A 204 4.73 -8.09 20.30
CA ASP A 204 4.76 -6.91 19.44
C ASP A 204 5.47 -5.71 20.02
N LEU A 205 5.60 -5.64 21.34
CA LEU A 205 6.41 -4.63 22.01
C LEU A 205 7.91 -4.94 21.94
N LEU A 206 8.30 -6.21 21.81
CA LEU A 206 9.71 -6.61 21.76
C LEU A 206 10.39 -6.11 20.46
N PRO A 207 11.63 -5.58 20.55
CA PRO A 207 12.43 -5.23 19.39
C PRO A 207 12.83 -6.52 18.66
N LYS A 208 12.34 -6.66 17.43
CA LYS A 208 12.62 -7.82 16.57
C LYS A 208 13.36 -7.44 15.28
N GLY A 209 13.35 -6.15 14.95
CA GLY A 209 14.12 -5.61 13.84
C GLY A 209 15.56 -5.38 14.26
N ARG A 210 16.46 -5.72 13.35
CA ARG A 210 17.85 -5.27 13.42
C ARG A 210 18.04 -4.10 12.45
N PRO A 211 18.57 -2.97 12.92
CA PRO A 211 19.04 -1.92 12.02
C PRO A 211 20.12 -2.47 11.08
N LEU A 212 20.00 -2.12 9.80
CA LEU A 212 20.91 -2.47 8.72
C LEU A 212 21.75 -1.26 8.31
N PRO A 213 22.91 -1.45 7.66
CA PRO A 213 23.82 -0.36 7.32
C PRO A 213 23.20 0.75 6.48
N PHE A 214 22.16 0.44 5.70
CA PHE A 214 21.45 1.40 4.85
C PHE A 214 20.35 2.18 5.57
N HIS A 215 20.02 1.89 6.84
CA HIS A 215 18.97 2.66 7.52
C HIS A 215 19.42 4.08 7.84
N GLY A 216 18.55 5.05 7.57
CA GLY A 216 18.88 6.46 7.71
C GLY A 216 17.74 7.37 7.23
N PRO A 217 17.98 8.68 7.15
CA PRO A 217 17.05 9.62 6.55
C PRO A 217 16.64 9.18 5.14
N VAL A 218 15.39 9.45 4.77
CA VAL A 218 14.81 9.07 3.47
C VAL A 218 14.40 10.34 2.74
N ASP A 219 14.92 10.52 1.54
CA ASP A 219 14.55 11.67 0.69
C ASP A 219 13.16 11.45 0.01
N PRO A 220 12.55 12.48 -0.61
CA PRO A 220 11.21 12.34 -1.21
C PRO A 220 11.21 11.67 -2.60
N TYR A 221 12.39 11.45 -3.19
CA TYR A 221 12.55 10.92 -4.52
C TYR A 221 12.73 9.40 -4.50
N ARG A 222 12.42 8.71 -5.61
CA ARG A 222 12.52 7.25 -5.67
C ARG A 222 13.41 6.81 -6.81
N VAL A 223 14.06 5.67 -6.61
CA VAL A 223 14.65 4.87 -7.68
C VAL A 223 13.96 3.51 -7.65
N LEU A 224 13.54 3.06 -8.81
CA LEU A 224 12.71 1.87 -8.99
C LEU A 224 13.47 0.87 -9.84
N SER A 225 13.27 -0.41 -9.56
CA SER A 225 13.62 -1.46 -10.50
C SER A 225 12.54 -2.54 -10.51
N PHE A 226 12.05 -2.87 -11.69
CA PHE A 226 11.07 -3.91 -11.94
C PHE A 226 11.73 -5.13 -12.56
N ARG A 227 11.57 -6.28 -11.92
CA ARG A 227 12.04 -7.56 -12.44
C ARG A 227 10.88 -8.51 -12.65
N GLN A 228 10.62 -8.88 -13.90
CA GLN A 228 9.67 -9.93 -14.23
C GLN A 228 10.24 -11.31 -13.89
N VAL A 229 9.41 -12.13 -13.26
CA VAL A 229 9.66 -13.52 -12.88
C VAL A 229 8.57 -14.37 -13.50
N PRO A 230 8.90 -15.29 -14.42
CA PRO A 230 7.94 -16.21 -15.01
C PRO A 230 7.22 -17.06 -13.95
N ARG A 231 5.91 -17.30 -14.15
CA ARG A 231 5.13 -18.15 -13.25
C ARG A 231 5.69 -19.57 -13.14
N GLU A 232 6.26 -20.10 -14.21
CA GLU A 232 6.89 -21.42 -14.21
C GLU A 232 8.06 -21.51 -13.21
N GLU A 233 8.95 -20.50 -13.19
CA GLU A 233 10.07 -20.45 -12.25
C GLU A 233 9.57 -20.34 -10.81
N LEU A 234 8.55 -19.50 -10.58
CA LEU A 234 7.93 -19.36 -9.27
C LEU A 234 7.26 -20.64 -8.79
N ASP A 235 6.54 -21.35 -9.68
CA ASP A 235 5.87 -22.60 -9.33
C ASP A 235 6.86 -23.75 -9.11
N ALA A 236 7.98 -23.77 -9.85
CA ALA A 236 9.11 -24.67 -9.60
C ALA A 236 9.76 -24.38 -8.23
N ALA A 237 10.02 -23.11 -7.90
CA ALA A 237 10.56 -22.71 -6.61
C ALA A 237 9.64 -23.11 -5.45
N ARG A 238 8.31 -22.94 -5.59
CA ARG A 238 7.31 -23.40 -4.62
C ARG A 238 7.31 -24.92 -4.45
N ALA A 239 7.59 -25.63 -5.54
CA ALA A 239 7.66 -27.08 -5.59
C ALA A 239 8.94 -27.67 -4.95
N SER A 240 10.00 -26.87 -4.78
CA SER A 240 11.30 -27.32 -4.25
C SER A 240 11.25 -27.83 -2.80
N LEU A 241 10.25 -27.38 -2.02
CA LEU A 241 10.01 -27.84 -0.65
C LEU A 241 9.12 -29.07 -0.51
N ARG A 242 8.59 -29.62 -1.61
CA ARG A 242 7.76 -30.82 -1.52
C ARG A 242 8.59 -31.97 -0.96
N SER A 243 8.24 -32.44 0.24
CA SER A 243 8.82 -33.64 0.83
C SER A 243 7.86 -34.82 0.61
N ALA A 244 8.38 -36.05 0.66
CA ALA A 244 7.54 -37.24 0.59
C ALA A 244 6.47 -37.32 1.70
N ALA A 245 6.63 -36.55 2.79
CA ALA A 245 5.74 -36.51 3.94
C ALA A 245 4.72 -35.35 3.94
N SER A 246 4.88 -34.34 3.06
CA SER A 246 3.92 -33.25 2.91
C SER A 246 3.76 -32.90 1.42
N ALA A 247 2.57 -33.18 0.88
CA ALA A 247 2.22 -32.88 -0.50
C ALA A 247 2.08 -31.36 -0.77
N GLU A 248 2.09 -30.52 0.27
CA GLU A 248 1.78 -29.10 0.16
C GLU A 248 3.00 -28.29 -0.30
N ARG A 249 2.83 -27.52 -1.38
CA ARG A 249 3.87 -26.62 -1.92
C ARG A 249 4.07 -25.42 -1.00
N ALA A 250 5.25 -24.81 -1.06
CA ALA A 250 5.49 -23.54 -0.37
C ALA A 250 4.52 -22.45 -0.88
N SER A 251 4.15 -21.54 0.01
CA SER A 251 3.39 -20.36 -0.40
C SER A 251 4.24 -19.42 -1.26
N THR A 252 3.61 -18.69 -2.18
CA THR A 252 4.30 -17.69 -3.00
C THR A 252 5.01 -16.63 -2.15
N ASN A 253 4.36 -16.18 -1.06
CA ASN A 253 4.94 -15.22 -0.13
C ASN A 253 6.19 -15.80 0.57
N ALA A 254 6.21 -17.10 0.90
CA ALA A 254 7.39 -17.74 1.47
C ALA A 254 8.56 -17.74 0.49
N VAL A 255 8.32 -18.06 -0.78
CA VAL A 255 9.35 -18.01 -1.84
C VAL A 255 9.92 -16.60 -1.97
N PHE A 256 9.06 -15.59 -2.11
CA PHE A 256 9.48 -14.20 -2.21
C PHE A 256 10.32 -13.74 -0.99
N LEU A 257 9.88 -14.04 0.23
CA LEU A 257 10.59 -13.64 1.45
C LEU A 257 11.92 -14.39 1.63
N ALA A 258 11.97 -15.69 1.30
CA ALA A 258 13.20 -16.48 1.36
C ALA A 258 14.22 -16.02 0.31
N ALA A 259 13.75 -15.69 -0.89
CA ALA A 259 14.57 -15.11 -1.95
C ALA A 259 15.09 -13.72 -1.57
N THR A 260 14.24 -12.88 -0.99
CA THR A 260 14.65 -11.57 -0.43
C THR A 260 15.72 -11.75 0.65
N ALA A 261 15.56 -12.71 1.56
CA ALA A 261 16.56 -12.99 2.58
C ALA A 261 17.91 -13.44 1.98
N GLY A 262 17.88 -14.26 0.92
CA GLY A 262 19.07 -14.67 0.18
C GLY A 262 19.74 -13.50 -0.56
N ALA A 263 18.95 -12.64 -1.18
CA ALA A 263 19.44 -11.46 -1.90
C ALA A 263 20.15 -10.47 -0.97
N LEU A 264 19.56 -10.17 0.19
CA LEU A 264 20.18 -9.31 1.19
C LEU A 264 21.52 -9.88 1.70
N ARG A 265 21.61 -11.20 1.84
CA ARG A 265 22.86 -11.88 2.23
C ARG A 265 23.91 -11.77 1.14
N THR A 266 23.56 -12.15 -0.09
CA THR A 266 24.51 -12.24 -1.21
C THR A 266 25.02 -10.86 -1.66
N LEU A 267 24.23 -9.82 -1.50
CA LEU A 267 24.65 -8.43 -1.71
C LEU A 267 25.46 -7.86 -0.54
N GLY A 268 25.61 -8.59 0.57
CA GLY A 268 26.37 -8.14 1.74
C GLY A 268 25.69 -7.05 2.58
N VAL A 269 24.51 -6.57 2.17
CA VAL A 269 23.76 -5.49 2.84
C VAL A 269 23.10 -5.94 4.14
N ALA A 270 22.95 -7.25 4.36
CA ALA A 270 22.46 -7.81 5.61
C ALA A 270 23.45 -7.63 6.78
N GLY A 271 24.76 -7.48 6.51
CA GLY A 271 25.81 -7.56 7.53
C GLY A 271 25.94 -8.96 8.15
N ARG A 272 26.90 -9.14 9.08
CA ARG A 272 27.15 -10.44 9.72
C ARG A 272 26.02 -10.83 10.69
N PRO A 273 25.49 -12.07 10.67
CA PRO A 273 24.57 -12.56 11.69
C PRO A 273 25.25 -12.56 13.07
N LEU A 274 24.52 -12.19 14.12
CA LEU A 274 25.02 -12.17 15.49
C LEU A 274 24.13 -13.09 16.36
N PRO A 275 24.66 -14.19 16.94
CA PRO A 275 23.86 -15.26 17.57
C PRO A 275 22.92 -14.84 18.72
N ALA A 276 23.16 -13.67 19.33
CA ALA A 276 22.43 -13.17 20.49
C ALA A 276 21.57 -11.92 20.20
N LEU A 277 21.58 -11.41 18.96
CA LEU A 277 20.81 -10.22 18.58
C LEU A 277 19.59 -10.59 17.75
N PRO A 278 18.54 -9.73 17.73
CA PRO A 278 17.45 -9.88 16.78
C PRO A 278 17.97 -10.06 15.36
N GLY A 279 17.35 -10.98 14.62
CA GLY A 279 17.64 -11.18 13.21
C GLY A 279 17.07 -10.06 12.34
N ILE A 280 17.24 -10.20 11.03
CA ILE A 280 16.55 -9.35 10.06
C ILE A 280 15.09 -9.79 10.02
N CYS A 281 14.15 -8.84 10.07
CA CYS A 281 12.75 -9.16 9.87
C CYS A 281 12.07 -8.24 8.86
N ALA A 282 11.22 -8.85 8.04
CA ALA A 282 10.34 -8.18 7.12
C ALA A 282 9.08 -7.69 7.85
N LEU A 283 8.66 -6.47 7.59
CA LEU A 283 7.30 -6.01 7.86
C LEU A 283 6.44 -6.40 6.66
N VAL A 284 5.42 -7.22 6.90
CA VAL A 284 4.54 -7.74 5.84
C VAL A 284 3.12 -7.25 6.10
N PRO A 285 2.52 -6.43 5.21
CA PRO A 285 1.13 -6.03 5.33
C PRO A 285 0.22 -7.22 5.00
N VAL A 286 -0.87 -7.34 5.76
CA VAL A 286 -1.86 -8.41 5.68
C VAL A 286 -3.23 -7.76 5.64
N ASP A 287 -3.96 -7.99 4.56
CA ASP A 287 -5.35 -7.54 4.42
C ASP A 287 -6.20 -8.16 5.53
N VAL A 288 -6.98 -7.32 6.23
CA VAL A 288 -7.87 -7.78 7.29
C VAL A 288 -9.35 -7.71 6.89
N ARG A 289 -9.63 -7.29 5.65
CA ARG A 289 -10.99 -7.30 5.08
C ARG A 289 -11.55 -8.72 5.06
N THR A 290 -12.84 -8.82 5.36
CA THR A 290 -13.61 -10.03 5.09
C THR A 290 -13.98 -10.14 3.61
N SER A 291 -14.51 -11.28 3.19
CA SER A 291 -15.03 -11.48 1.83
C SER A 291 -16.13 -10.48 1.46
N GLU A 292 -16.99 -10.14 2.43
CA GLU A 292 -18.08 -9.16 2.27
C GLU A 292 -17.56 -7.73 2.13
N GLU A 293 -16.41 -7.41 2.75
CA GLU A 293 -15.76 -6.09 2.70
C GLU A 293 -14.76 -5.96 1.54
N SER A 294 -14.76 -6.89 0.59
CA SER A 294 -13.72 -6.96 -0.45
C SER A 294 -13.59 -5.73 -1.35
N GLN A 295 -14.63 -4.88 -1.46
CA GLN A 295 -14.55 -3.59 -2.17
C GLN A 295 -14.54 -2.37 -1.23
N LEU A 296 -14.39 -2.56 0.08
CA LEU A 296 -14.26 -1.47 1.02
C LEU A 296 -12.92 -0.75 0.81
N LEU A 297 -12.99 0.55 0.58
CA LEU A 297 -11.80 1.39 0.40
C LEU A 297 -11.30 1.96 1.73
N GLY A 298 -10.04 2.38 1.73
CA GLY A 298 -9.34 2.93 2.89
C GLY A 298 -8.25 1.99 3.39
N ASN A 299 -7.68 2.26 4.57
CA ASN A 299 -6.64 1.41 5.15
C ASN A 299 -7.26 0.31 6.02
N HIS A 300 -7.30 -0.92 5.51
CA HIS A 300 -7.81 -2.10 6.22
C HIS A 300 -6.81 -3.24 6.16
N TYR A 301 -5.64 -3.00 6.72
CA TYR A 301 -4.59 -4.01 6.85
C TYR A 301 -3.94 -3.93 8.23
N ALA A 302 -3.23 -4.97 8.59
CA ALA A 302 -2.33 -5.00 9.74
C ALA A 302 -0.96 -5.48 9.27
N THR A 303 0.07 -5.31 10.10
CA THR A 303 1.43 -5.66 9.72
C THR A 303 1.96 -6.75 10.62
N VAL A 304 2.45 -7.83 10.02
CA VAL A 304 3.13 -8.90 10.74
C VAL A 304 4.62 -8.85 10.47
N ARG A 305 5.42 -9.17 11.49
CA ARG A 305 6.87 -9.25 11.36
C ARG A 305 7.27 -10.70 11.08
N VAL A 306 7.92 -10.93 9.94
CA VAL A 306 8.36 -12.26 9.48
C VAL A 306 9.88 -12.29 9.45
N PRO A 307 10.55 -13.29 10.06
CA PRO A 307 12.00 -13.40 10.01
C PRO A 307 12.53 -13.58 8.58
N LEU A 308 13.64 -12.93 8.25
CA LEU A 308 14.40 -13.13 7.01
C LEU A 308 15.70 -13.89 7.34
N PRO A 309 15.70 -15.24 7.26
CA PRO A 309 16.83 -16.05 7.69
C PRO A 309 18.07 -15.79 6.84
N GLN A 310 19.21 -15.53 7.50
CA GLN A 310 20.48 -15.21 6.83
C GLN A 310 21.44 -16.40 6.74
N LEU A 311 21.14 -17.50 7.44
CA LEU A 311 21.94 -18.72 7.45
C LEU A 311 21.21 -19.83 6.69
N GLY A 312 21.98 -20.84 6.27
CA GLY A 312 21.48 -22.00 5.53
C GLY A 312 21.36 -21.78 4.02
N ASP A 313 21.22 -22.86 3.28
CA ASP A 313 21.02 -22.85 1.83
C ASP A 313 19.64 -22.28 1.44
N ALA A 314 19.36 -22.17 0.14
CA ALA A 314 18.12 -21.58 -0.35
C ALA A 314 16.87 -22.34 0.15
N ARG A 315 16.91 -23.68 0.14
CA ARG A 315 15.79 -24.52 0.54
C ARG A 315 15.59 -24.50 2.05
N GLU A 316 16.66 -24.48 2.84
CA GLU A 316 16.60 -24.32 4.29
C GLU A 316 15.96 -22.98 4.69
N ARG A 317 16.32 -21.89 4.01
CA ARG A 317 15.67 -20.59 4.21
C ARG A 317 14.19 -20.63 3.87
N LEU A 318 13.84 -21.22 2.72
CA LEU A 318 12.44 -21.36 2.29
C LEU A 318 11.65 -22.17 3.31
N ALA A 319 12.21 -23.29 3.78
CA ALA A 319 11.59 -24.13 4.80
C ALA A 319 11.36 -23.34 6.09
N ALA A 320 12.35 -22.60 6.58
CA ALA A 320 12.23 -21.79 7.80
C ALA A 320 11.12 -20.72 7.69
N VAL A 321 11.06 -20.01 6.56
CA VAL A 321 10.05 -18.97 6.31
C VAL A 321 8.65 -19.56 6.17
N ASP A 322 8.46 -20.60 5.35
CA ASP A 322 7.15 -21.22 5.11
C ASP A 322 6.59 -21.85 6.41
N SER A 323 7.47 -22.54 7.14
CA SER A 323 7.21 -23.13 8.45
C SER A 323 6.78 -22.06 9.49
N PHE A 324 7.43 -20.89 9.48
CA PHE A 324 7.01 -19.75 10.30
C PHE A 324 5.63 -19.22 9.89
N ILE A 325 5.41 -18.98 8.59
CA ILE A 325 4.16 -18.43 8.05
C ILE A 325 2.97 -19.32 8.44
N ARG A 326 3.10 -20.63 8.26
CA ARG A 326 2.05 -21.62 8.59
C ARG A 326 1.71 -21.64 10.08
N ARG A 327 2.72 -21.58 10.95
CA ARG A 327 2.51 -21.61 12.42
C ARG A 327 2.08 -20.27 13.01
N ALA A 328 2.46 -19.15 12.40
CA ALA A 328 2.28 -17.82 12.97
C ALA A 328 0.81 -17.36 13.00
N ALA A 329 -0.12 -18.11 12.40
CA ALA A 329 -1.53 -17.76 12.27
C ALA A 329 -1.70 -16.31 11.79
N ILE A 330 -0.96 -15.95 10.74
CA ILE A 330 -0.73 -14.57 10.29
C ILE A 330 -2.02 -13.76 10.20
N GLY A 331 -3.08 -14.30 9.58
CA GLY A 331 -4.36 -13.60 9.45
C GLY A 331 -5.08 -13.36 10.78
N ALA A 332 -5.04 -14.31 11.72
CA ALA A 332 -5.64 -14.15 13.04
C ALA A 332 -4.89 -13.11 13.88
N ARG A 333 -3.56 -13.10 13.79
CA ARG A 333 -2.71 -12.10 14.44
C ARG A 333 -2.93 -10.70 13.85
N ALA A 334 -3.01 -10.60 12.52
CA ALA A 334 -3.30 -9.35 11.82
C ALA A 334 -4.66 -8.77 12.26
N ARG A 335 -5.73 -9.58 12.30
CA ARG A 335 -7.05 -9.14 12.78
C ARG A 335 -7.04 -8.68 14.24
N ALA A 336 -6.34 -9.40 15.13
CA ALA A 336 -6.20 -9.00 16.52
C ALA A 336 -5.46 -7.65 16.66
N GLN A 337 -4.39 -7.45 15.90
CA GLN A 337 -3.66 -6.18 15.88
C GLN A 337 -4.54 -5.04 15.34
N ALA A 338 -5.27 -5.26 14.25
CA ALA A 338 -6.18 -4.27 13.68
C ALA A 338 -7.26 -3.84 14.68
N ALA A 339 -7.85 -4.78 15.43
CA ALA A 339 -8.84 -4.50 16.47
C ALA A 339 -8.28 -3.63 17.62
N VAL A 340 -7.02 -3.88 18.01
CA VAL A 340 -6.31 -3.05 19.00
C VAL A 340 -6.08 -1.64 18.48
N VAL A 341 -5.69 -1.50 17.20
CA VAL A 341 -5.48 -0.21 16.56
C VAL A 341 -6.78 0.58 16.43
N SER A 342 -7.87 -0.06 16.00
CA SER A 342 -9.18 0.55 15.80
C SER A 342 -9.86 1.01 17.09
N SER A 343 -9.56 0.36 18.22
CA SER A 343 -10.11 0.69 19.53
C SER A 343 -9.38 1.81 20.28
N ARG A 344 -8.26 2.33 19.74
CA ARG A 344 -7.51 3.40 20.40
C ARG A 344 -8.33 4.70 20.47
N PRO A 345 -8.23 5.44 21.58
CA PRO A 345 -8.82 6.77 21.66
C PRO A 345 -8.30 7.66 20.52
N ARG A 346 -9.21 8.43 19.90
CA ARG A 346 -8.90 9.36 18.81
C ARG A 346 -8.27 10.65 19.34
N LYS A 347 -7.19 10.51 20.09
CA LYS A 347 -6.38 11.62 20.61
C LYS A 347 -4.90 11.39 20.32
N VAL A 348 -4.17 12.47 20.12
CA VAL A 348 -2.72 12.47 20.06
C VAL A 348 -2.20 12.64 21.48
N THR A 349 -1.33 11.74 21.91
CA THR A 349 -0.67 11.82 23.21
C THR A 349 0.84 11.62 23.05
N PRO A 350 1.67 12.10 24.00
CA PRO A 350 3.11 11.82 24.01
C PRO A 350 3.43 10.32 23.91
N LEU A 351 2.65 9.47 24.58
CA LEU A 351 2.79 8.02 24.51
C LEU A 351 2.49 7.48 23.11
N SER A 352 1.41 7.94 22.48
CA SER A 352 1.06 7.53 21.10
C SER A 352 2.14 7.96 20.09
N ASN A 353 2.74 9.14 20.28
CA ASN A 353 3.83 9.62 19.43
C ASN A 353 5.10 8.79 19.62
N ALA A 354 5.43 8.44 20.86
CA ALA A 354 6.56 7.56 21.16
C ALA A 354 6.37 6.15 20.56
N ALA A 355 5.16 5.59 20.69
CA ALA A 355 4.82 4.30 20.08
C ALA A 355 4.91 4.34 18.54
N GLY A 356 4.43 5.43 17.91
CA GLY A 356 4.56 5.65 16.47
C GLY A 356 6.02 5.65 16.02
N ARG A 357 6.88 6.45 16.68
CA ARG A 357 8.33 6.49 16.40
C ARG A 357 9.00 5.13 16.56
N TYR A 358 8.55 4.32 17.53
CA TYR A 358 9.09 2.97 17.70
C TYR A 358 8.69 2.06 16.54
N VAL A 359 7.41 2.02 16.15
CA VAL A 359 6.90 1.21 15.03
C VAL A 359 7.58 1.58 13.71
N ASP A 360 7.86 2.87 13.51
CA ASP A 360 8.62 3.38 12.36
C ASP A 360 10.12 3.11 12.43
N SER A 361 10.65 2.68 13.57
CA SER A 361 12.09 2.54 13.73
C SER A 361 12.63 1.23 13.15
N PRO A 362 13.88 1.24 12.66
CA PRO A 362 14.63 0.02 12.32
C PRO A 362 14.77 -1.05 13.41
N ARG A 363 14.41 -0.72 14.66
CA ARG A 363 14.36 -1.68 15.78
C ARG A 363 13.06 -2.48 15.79
N TYR A 364 12.01 -1.97 15.15
CA TYR A 364 10.73 -2.66 15.02
C TYR A 364 10.74 -3.65 13.85
N PHE A 365 11.24 -3.23 12.69
CA PHE A 365 11.42 -4.05 11.49
C PHE A 365 12.68 -3.64 10.71
N SER A 366 13.17 -4.52 9.83
CA SER A 366 14.37 -4.24 9.03
C SER A 366 14.06 -3.83 7.59
N LEU A 367 13.03 -4.43 6.99
CA LEU A 367 12.68 -4.20 5.59
C LEU A 367 11.17 -4.30 5.37
N LEU A 368 10.58 -3.42 4.58
CA LEU A 368 9.19 -3.58 4.14
C LEU A 368 9.16 -4.59 2.98
N CYS A 369 8.43 -5.69 3.16
CA CYS A 369 8.21 -6.70 2.12
C CYS A 369 6.71 -6.90 1.89
N SER A 370 6.21 -6.60 0.71
CA SER A 370 4.79 -6.81 0.35
C SER A 370 4.65 -7.78 -0.81
N SER A 371 3.79 -8.78 -0.69
CA SER A 371 3.58 -9.77 -1.75
C SER A 371 2.09 -10.06 -1.91
N VAL A 372 1.57 -9.84 -3.12
CA VAL A 372 0.14 -9.94 -3.40
C VAL A 372 -0.07 -10.75 -4.67
N SER A 373 -0.96 -11.74 -4.59
CA SER A 373 -1.42 -12.49 -5.77
C SER A 373 -2.76 -11.97 -6.23
N THR A 374 -2.85 -11.61 -7.50
CA THR A 374 -4.11 -11.32 -8.17
C THR A 374 -4.62 -12.61 -8.81
N HIS A 375 -5.79 -13.07 -8.39
CA HIS A 375 -6.42 -14.30 -8.92
C HIS A 375 -7.45 -13.96 -10.01
N ALA A 376 -7.31 -12.81 -10.64
CA ALA A 376 -8.13 -12.46 -11.79
C ALA A 376 -7.60 -13.23 -12.99
N GLY A 377 -8.50 -13.79 -13.80
CA GLY A 377 -8.15 -14.38 -15.10
C GLY A 377 -7.64 -13.32 -16.06
N GLU A 378 -7.93 -13.50 -17.34
CA GLU A 378 -7.65 -12.44 -18.31
C GLU A 378 -8.40 -11.16 -17.94
N LEU A 379 -7.69 -10.03 -17.98
CA LEU A 379 -8.21 -8.72 -17.66
C LEU A 379 -7.91 -7.76 -18.81
N THR A 380 -8.90 -7.00 -19.24
CA THR A 380 -8.82 -6.15 -20.44
C THR A 380 -9.39 -4.76 -20.24
N ILE A 381 -8.94 -3.83 -21.10
CA ILE A 381 -9.56 -2.54 -21.33
C ILE A 381 -9.71 -2.40 -22.85
N GLY A 382 -10.94 -2.52 -23.35
CA GLY A 382 -11.21 -2.61 -24.78
C GLY A 382 -10.51 -3.83 -25.38
N SER A 383 -9.66 -3.62 -26.39
CA SER A 383 -8.86 -4.67 -27.01
C SER A 383 -7.50 -4.91 -26.33
N ALA A 384 -7.14 -4.12 -25.33
CA ALA A 384 -5.84 -4.19 -24.68
C ALA A 384 -5.87 -5.14 -23.48
N ARG A 385 -4.85 -5.98 -23.35
CA ARG A 385 -4.78 -7.07 -22.36
C ARG A 385 -3.76 -6.76 -21.28
N LEU A 386 -4.13 -6.94 -20.02
CA LEU A 386 -3.24 -6.83 -18.87
C LEU A 386 -2.21 -7.96 -18.89
N THR A 387 -0.92 -7.62 -18.83
CA THR A 387 0.18 -8.59 -18.90
C THR A 387 0.98 -8.67 -17.60
N ALA A 388 1.05 -7.58 -16.84
CA ALA A 388 1.79 -7.52 -15.59
C ALA A 388 1.25 -6.42 -14.67
N MET A 389 1.53 -6.54 -13.38
CA MET A 389 1.25 -5.50 -12.38
C MET A 389 2.42 -5.36 -11.42
N ALA A 390 2.62 -4.17 -10.85
CA ALA A 390 3.63 -3.91 -9.83
C ALA A 390 3.11 -2.95 -8.75
N ALA A 391 3.72 -3.00 -7.56
CA ALA A 391 3.44 -2.07 -6.47
C ALA A 391 4.66 -1.21 -6.16
N ILE A 392 4.40 0.06 -5.84
CA ILE A 392 5.39 0.99 -5.29
C ILE A 392 4.84 1.46 -3.94
N PRO A 393 5.37 0.95 -2.81
CA PRO A 393 4.99 1.42 -1.49
C PRO A 393 5.68 2.77 -1.19
N PRO A 394 5.14 3.57 -0.25
CA PRO A 394 5.90 4.65 0.34
C PRO A 394 7.09 4.08 1.11
N LEU A 395 8.17 4.84 1.14
CA LEU A 395 9.29 4.58 2.05
C LEU A 395 9.02 5.35 3.33
N GLY A 396 8.99 4.63 4.46
CA GLY A 396 8.75 5.21 5.77
C GLY A 396 10.02 5.83 6.36
N PRO A 397 9.90 6.60 7.46
CA PRO A 397 11.03 7.18 8.16
C PRO A 397 12.06 6.11 8.54
N GLY A 398 13.34 6.38 8.31
CA GLY A 398 14.42 5.44 8.66
C GLY A 398 14.60 4.27 7.70
N HIS A 399 13.71 4.10 6.71
CA HIS A 399 13.65 2.92 5.84
C HIS A 399 13.76 3.31 4.36
N PRO A 400 14.97 3.54 3.83
CA PRO A 400 15.17 4.00 2.45
C PRO A 400 15.04 2.88 1.41
N LEU A 401 14.57 1.70 1.80
CA LEU A 401 14.45 0.53 0.93
C LEU A 401 13.17 -0.25 1.25
N ALA A 402 12.45 -0.65 0.20
CA ALA A 402 11.34 -1.58 0.27
C ALA A 402 11.33 -2.52 -0.94
N VAL A 403 10.75 -3.70 -0.76
CA VAL A 403 10.62 -4.69 -1.84
C VAL A 403 9.18 -5.15 -1.92
N THR A 404 8.64 -5.24 -3.13
CA THR A 404 7.31 -5.83 -3.35
C THR A 404 7.32 -6.90 -4.44
N ALA A 405 6.30 -7.75 -4.42
CA ALA A 405 5.99 -8.65 -5.51
C ALA A 405 4.49 -8.64 -5.81
N ILE A 406 4.11 -8.50 -7.08
CA ILE A 406 2.74 -8.78 -7.52
C ILE A 406 2.77 -9.96 -8.48
N HIS A 407 1.88 -10.93 -8.24
CA HIS A 407 1.70 -12.10 -9.09
C HIS A 407 0.40 -11.94 -9.88
N HIS A 408 0.48 -11.90 -11.21
CA HIS A 408 -0.67 -11.75 -12.09
C HIS A 408 -0.54 -12.65 -13.33
N GLY A 409 -1.54 -13.51 -13.56
CA GLY A 409 -1.51 -14.44 -14.69
C GLY A 409 -0.22 -15.27 -14.71
N SER A 410 0.50 -15.22 -15.85
CA SER A 410 1.76 -15.91 -16.08
C SER A 410 3.01 -15.17 -15.58
N THR A 411 2.86 -13.96 -15.03
CA THR A 411 3.98 -13.08 -14.72
C THR A 411 3.93 -12.60 -13.27
N SER A 412 5.06 -12.63 -12.60
CA SER A 412 5.23 -11.91 -11.34
C SER A 412 6.19 -10.76 -11.53
N VAL A 413 5.93 -9.60 -10.95
CA VAL A 413 6.87 -8.48 -10.96
C VAL A 413 7.39 -8.27 -9.55
N VAL A 414 8.70 -8.44 -9.37
CA VAL A 414 9.42 -8.02 -8.18
C VAL A 414 9.82 -6.56 -8.37
N THR A 415 9.46 -5.71 -7.42
CA THR A 415 9.85 -4.29 -7.42
C THR A 415 10.78 -4.03 -6.25
N ALA A 416 11.96 -3.48 -6.53
CA ALA A 416 12.78 -2.84 -5.51
C ALA A 416 12.58 -1.32 -5.60
N VAL A 417 12.41 -0.68 -4.44
CA VAL A 417 12.21 0.76 -4.33
C VAL A 417 13.21 1.31 -3.33
N THR A 418 14.04 2.25 -3.76
CA THR A 418 14.99 2.97 -2.90
C THR A 418 14.74 4.48 -2.93
N ASP A 419 15.34 5.19 -1.98
CA ASP A 419 15.58 6.62 -2.13
C ASP A 419 16.79 6.88 -3.07
N HIS A 420 17.19 8.14 -3.27
CA HIS A 420 18.33 8.46 -4.14
C HIS A 420 19.67 8.12 -3.49
N SER A 421 19.76 8.17 -2.16
CA SER A 421 20.99 7.86 -1.44
C SER A 421 21.41 6.38 -1.56
N HIS A 422 20.47 5.48 -1.86
CA HIS A 422 20.69 4.05 -2.07
C HIS A 422 20.32 3.57 -3.47
N ARG A 423 20.39 4.45 -4.48
CA ARG A 423 20.01 4.13 -5.87
C ARG A 423 20.74 2.93 -6.47
N ASP A 424 21.95 2.67 -5.99
CA ASP A 424 22.80 1.54 -6.38
C ASP A 424 22.24 0.18 -5.93
N LEU A 425 21.29 0.15 -5.00
CA LEU A 425 20.67 -1.08 -4.51
C LEU A 425 19.41 -1.49 -5.27
N ALA A 426 18.71 -0.57 -5.94
CA ALA A 426 17.40 -0.85 -6.53
C ALA A 426 17.46 -2.01 -7.54
N GLN A 427 18.27 -1.85 -8.60
CA GLN A 427 18.41 -2.88 -9.63
C GLN A 427 19.05 -4.18 -9.12
N PRO A 428 20.22 -4.16 -8.43
CA PRO A 428 20.86 -5.38 -7.96
C PRO A 428 19.98 -6.19 -7.01
N LEU A 429 19.14 -5.55 -6.21
CA LEU A 429 18.24 -6.25 -5.30
C LEU A 429 17.11 -6.95 -6.06
N ALA A 430 16.46 -6.28 -7.00
CA ALA A 430 15.40 -6.89 -7.81
C ALA A 430 15.93 -8.08 -8.64
N GLU A 431 17.10 -7.92 -9.26
CA GLU A 431 17.79 -8.98 -10.01
C GLU A 431 18.17 -10.15 -9.10
N ARG A 432 18.79 -9.88 -7.94
CA ARG A 432 19.24 -10.94 -7.06
C ARG A 432 18.09 -11.70 -6.41
N ILE A 433 16.95 -11.06 -6.16
CA ILE A 433 15.74 -11.76 -5.72
C ILE A 433 15.27 -12.75 -6.79
N HIS A 434 15.31 -12.35 -8.06
CA HIS A 434 14.98 -13.25 -9.16
C HIS A 434 15.98 -14.41 -9.28
N ASP A 435 17.29 -14.15 -9.16
CA ASP A 435 18.31 -15.20 -9.13
C ASP A 435 18.04 -16.22 -8.00
N GLU A 436 17.69 -15.75 -6.81
CA GLU A 436 17.36 -16.60 -5.67
C GLU A 436 16.09 -17.44 -5.90
N ILE A 437 15.10 -16.91 -6.63
CA ILE A 437 13.93 -17.69 -7.07
C ILE A 437 14.37 -18.79 -8.06
N ARG A 438 15.27 -18.48 -9.00
CA ARG A 438 15.82 -19.48 -9.94
C ARG A 438 16.62 -20.57 -9.24
N ILE A 439 17.43 -20.22 -8.25
CA ILE A 439 18.16 -21.19 -7.41
C ILE A 439 17.19 -22.13 -6.69
N LEU A 440 16.04 -21.61 -6.23
CA LEU A 440 14.99 -22.45 -5.63
C LEU A 440 14.30 -23.34 -6.67
N ALA A 441 14.14 -22.87 -7.91
CA ALA A 441 13.46 -23.61 -8.97
C ALA A 441 14.23 -24.87 -9.42
N GLY A 442 15.56 -24.88 -9.32
CA GLY A 442 16.41 -26.01 -9.69
C GLY A 442 17.46 -25.64 -10.71
#